data_AF-T1HVD5-F1
#
_entry.id   AF-T1HVD5-F1
#
_cell.length_a   1.000
_cell.length_b   1.000
_cell.length_c   1.000
_cell.angle_alpha   90.00
_cell.angle_beta   90.00
_cell.angle_gamma   90.00
#
_symmetry.space_group_name_H-M   'P 1'
#
loop_
_entity.id
_entity.type
_entity.pdbx_description
1 polymer ?
#
loop_
_entity_poly.entity_id
_entity_poly.type
_entity_poly.pdbx_seq_one_letter_code
_entity_poly.pdbx_strand_id
1 'polypeptide(L)'
;NIVITSGTGKAKLLRSPYDVINFCFLLGFDENKAKQALISNSQQLLFHAKYRRHNKSILKITLLNENKTSDLEKSEVMETEE
;
A
#
# COMPACT_ATOMS: atom_id res chain seq x y z
N ASN A 1 11.16 6.90 8.51
CA ASN A 1 10.59 6.26 7.30
C ASN A 1 11.59 5.30 6.69
N ILE A 2 11.65 4.08 7.22
CA ILE A 2 12.44 2.97 6.65
C ILE A 2 11.44 1.95 6.11
N VAL A 3 11.69 1.38 4.94
CA VAL A 3 10.89 0.29 4.37
C VAL A 3 11.83 -0.88 4.08
N ILE A 4 11.39 -2.08 4.43
CA ILE A 4 12.17 -3.31 4.26
C ILE A 4 11.46 -4.20 3.24
N THR A 5 12.22 -4.71 2.29
CA THR A 5 11.74 -5.62 1.24
C THR A 5 12.74 -6.75 1.06
N SER A 6 12.25 -7.92 0.64
CA SER A 6 13.08 -9.07 0.31
C SER A 6 13.76 -8.93 -1.06
N GLY A 7 13.24 -8.07 -1.95
CA GLY A 7 13.78 -7.84 -3.30
C GLY A 7 13.92 -9.10 -4.16
N THR A 8 13.32 -10.22 -3.77
CA THR A 8 13.56 -11.53 -4.39
C THR A 8 12.60 -11.81 -5.54
N GLY A 9 13.12 -12.32 -6.64
CA GLY A 9 12.31 -12.90 -7.73
C GLY A 9 11.99 -14.39 -7.53
N LYS A 10 12.48 -15.02 -6.46
CA LYS A 10 12.31 -16.46 -6.19
C LYS A 10 11.50 -16.68 -4.91
N ALA A 11 10.41 -17.46 -5.00
CA ALA A 11 9.55 -17.77 -3.86
C ALA A 11 10.27 -18.48 -2.70
N LYS A 12 11.29 -19.30 -2.99
CA LYS A 12 12.07 -20.02 -1.96
C LYS A 12 12.85 -19.10 -1.01
N LEU A 13 13.10 -17.86 -1.41
CA LEU A 13 13.80 -16.86 -0.61
C LEU A 13 12.86 -15.95 0.17
N LEU A 14 11.53 -16.13 0.02
CA LEU A 14 10.57 -15.39 0.83
C LEU A 14 10.65 -15.85 2.29
N ARG A 15 10.38 -14.93 3.20
CA ARG A 15 10.35 -15.16 4.64
C ARG A 15 9.05 -14.61 5.21
N SER A 16 8.63 -15.18 6.34
CA SER A 16 7.45 -14.71 7.05
C SER A 16 7.70 -13.27 7.55
N PRO A 17 6.68 -12.40 7.62
CA PRO A 17 6.81 -11.08 8.23
C PRO A 17 7.42 -11.12 9.64
N TYR A 18 7.12 -12.16 10.42
CA TYR A 18 7.68 -12.36 11.76
C TYR A 18 9.17 -12.68 11.74
N ASP A 19 9.63 -13.48 10.79
CA ASP A 19 11.06 -13.76 10.62
C ASP A 19 11.83 -12.49 10.24
N VAL A 20 11.22 -11.65 9.42
CA VAL A 20 11.81 -10.36 9.03
C VAL A 20 11.85 -9.40 10.22
N ILE A 21 10.83 -9.38 11.08
CA ILE A 21 10.86 -8.61 12.35
C ILE A 21 12.01 -9.11 13.24
N ASN A 22 12.16 -10.43 13.37
CA ASN A 22 13.25 -11.02 14.14
C ASN A 22 14.62 -10.64 13.56
N PHE A 23 14.75 -10.67 12.23
CA PHE A 23 15.95 -10.19 11.55
C PHE A 23 16.22 -8.70 11.83
N CYS A 24 15.19 -7.86 11.90
CA CYS A 24 15.35 -6.44 12.26
C CYS A 24 15.90 -6.26 13.68
N PHE A 25 15.52 -7.12 14.64
CA PHE A 25 16.10 -7.10 15.99
C PHE A 25 17.62 -7.34 15.95
N LEU A 26 18.09 -8.27 15.11
CA LEU A 26 19.53 -8.48 14.92
C LEU A 26 20.23 -7.25 14.33
N LEU A 27 19.51 -6.43 13.54
CA LEU A 27 20.01 -5.17 12.99
C LEU A 27 19.92 -3.99 13.98
N GLY A 28 19.53 -4.23 15.24
CA GLY A 28 19.41 -3.21 16.28
C GLY A 28 18.14 -2.36 16.20
N PHE A 29 17.09 -2.87 15.53
CA PHE A 29 15.78 -2.21 15.55
C PHE A 29 15.04 -2.57 16.84
N ASP A 30 14.29 -1.61 17.39
CA ASP A 30 13.26 -1.90 18.38
C ASP A 30 12.02 -2.50 17.70
N GLU A 31 11.17 -3.19 18.47
CA GLU A 31 9.99 -3.92 17.99
C GLU A 31 9.05 -2.99 17.24
N ASN A 32 8.82 -1.81 17.81
CA ASN A 32 7.96 -0.78 17.22
C ASN A 32 8.52 -0.32 15.88
N LYS A 33 9.83 -0.11 15.81
CA LYS A 33 10.52 0.36 14.60
C LYS A 33 10.49 -0.70 13.50
N ALA A 34 10.69 -1.98 13.86
CA ALA A 34 10.59 -3.10 12.93
C ALA A 34 9.18 -3.24 12.35
N LYS A 35 8.14 -3.21 13.21
CA LYS A 35 6.74 -3.26 12.79
C LYS A 35 6.35 -2.09 11.89
N GLN A 36 6.76 -0.87 12.25
CA GLN A 36 6.52 0.32 11.44
C GLN A 36 7.20 0.22 10.07
N ALA A 37 8.41 -0.34 10.01
CA ALA A 37 9.16 -0.47 8.76
C ALA A 37 8.52 -1.45 7.77
N LEU A 38 7.86 -2.49 8.26
CA LEU A 38 7.16 -3.47 7.43
C LEU A 38 5.75 -3.02 7.04
N ILE A 39 4.98 -2.47 7.98
CA ILE A 39 3.54 -2.25 7.81
C ILE A 39 3.24 -0.77 7.52
N SER A 40 3.37 0.09 8.53
CA SER A 40 2.86 1.47 8.47
C SER A 40 3.58 2.30 7.41
N ASN A 41 4.91 2.23 7.34
CA ASN A 41 5.70 3.01 6.38
C ASN A 41 5.43 2.55 4.95
N SER A 42 5.27 1.24 4.73
CA SER A 42 4.94 0.67 3.42
C SER A 42 3.56 1.12 2.93
N GLN A 43 2.56 1.14 3.82
CA GLN A 43 1.22 1.63 3.51
C GLN A 43 1.23 3.14 3.19
N GLN A 44 1.91 3.94 4.01
CA GLN A 44 2.04 5.38 3.77
C GLN A 44 2.74 5.65 2.44
N LEU A 45 3.80 4.90 2.11
CA LEU A 45 4.48 5.00 0.82
C LEU A 45 3.52 4.69 -0.34
N LEU A 46 2.70 3.65 -0.21
CA LEU A 46 1.71 3.28 -1.22
C LEU A 46 0.65 4.38 -1.41
N PHE A 47 0.13 4.94 -0.31
CA PHE A 47 -0.81 6.07 -0.37
C PHE A 47 -0.17 7.27 -1.04
N HIS A 48 1.05 7.64 -0.65
CA HIS A 48 1.79 8.75 -1.25
C HIS A 48 2.03 8.55 -2.75
N ALA A 49 2.36 7.33 -3.17
CA ALA A 49 2.51 6.99 -4.58
C ALA A 49 1.18 7.13 -5.34
N LYS A 50 0.06 6.72 -4.75
CA LYS A 50 -1.28 6.93 -5.34
C LYS A 50 -1.64 8.41 -5.44
N TYR A 51 -1.40 9.20 -4.40
CA TYR A 51 -1.63 10.65 -4.42
C TYR A 51 -0.83 11.32 -5.55
N ARG A 52 0.46 10.98 -5.68
CA ARG A 52 1.32 11.46 -6.78
C ARG A 52 0.79 11.05 -8.15
N ARG A 53 0.36 9.81 -8.33
CA ARG A 53 -0.18 9.33 -9.62
C ARG A 53 -1.41 10.10 -10.06
N HIS A 54 -2.28 10.52 -9.13
CA HIS A 54 -3.50 11.25 -9.44
C HIS A 54 -3.35 12.78 -9.38
N ASN A 55 -2.19 13.30 -8.95
CA ASN A 55 -1.97 14.74 -8.69
C ASN A 55 -3.03 15.39 -7.78
N LYS A 56 -3.73 14.58 -6.98
CA LYS A 56 -4.81 15.03 -6.08
C LYS A 56 -4.31 14.93 -4.65
N SER A 57 -4.51 15.98 -3.85
CA SER A 57 -4.19 15.98 -2.42
C SER A 57 -5.23 15.23 -1.57
N ILE A 58 -6.42 14.99 -2.13
CA ILE A 58 -7.56 14.39 -1.42
C ILE A 58 -8.06 13.21 -2.26
N LEU A 59 -8.24 12.06 -1.61
CA LEU A 59 -8.72 10.84 -2.24
C LEU A 59 -9.95 10.37 -1.45
N LYS A 60 -11.12 10.42 -2.10
CA LYS A 60 -12.39 9.94 -1.52
C LYS A 60 -12.51 8.46 -1.83
N ILE A 61 -12.43 7.62 -0.81
CA ILE A 61 -12.63 6.17 -0.95
C ILE A 61 -14.13 5.89 -0.78
N THR A 62 -14.79 5.50 -1.88
CA THR A 62 -16.17 5.01 -1.85
C THR A 62 -16.16 3.49 -1.87
N LEU A 63 -16.69 2.87 -0.81
CA LEU A 63 -16.93 1.43 -0.80
C LEU A 63 -18.14 1.15 -1.69
N LEU A 64 -17.92 0.39 -2.75
CA LEU A 64 -19.00 -0.10 -3.59
C LEU A 64 -19.59 -1.34 -2.93
N ASN A 65 -20.81 -1.23 -2.40
CA ASN A 65 -21.61 -2.41 -2.10
C ASN A 65 -21.93 -3.08 -3.44
N GLU A 66 -21.63 -4.38 -3.56
CA GLU A 66 -21.75 -5.19 -4.78
C GLU A 66 -23.18 -5.27 -5.37
N ASN A 67 -24.17 -4.64 -4.74
CA ASN A 67 -25.57 -4.60 -5.18
C ASN A 67 -25.94 -3.38 -6.06
N LYS A 68 -24.97 -2.59 -6.55
CA LYS A 68 -25.23 -1.42 -7.43
C LYS A 68 -24.30 -1.37 -8.64
N THR A 69 -24.16 -2.48 -9.35
CA THR A 69 -23.37 -2.56 -10.59
C THR A 69 -24.05 -1.92 -11.81
N SER A 70 -25.26 -1.36 -11.71
CA SER A 70 -25.96 -0.76 -12.87
C SER A 70 -25.73 0.73 -13.09
N ASP A 71 -25.19 1.47 -12.11
CA ASP A 71 -25.31 2.94 -12.13
C ASP A 71 -23.96 3.67 -12.35
N LEU A 72 -22.82 2.97 -12.29
CA LEU A 72 -21.49 3.61 -12.34
C LEU A 72 -20.94 3.81 -13.75
N GLU A 73 -21.36 3.00 -14.72
CA GLU A 73 -20.89 3.12 -16.12
C GLU A 73 -21.32 4.43 -16.78
N LYS A 74 -22.31 5.16 -16.24
CA LYS A 74 -22.74 6.46 -16.78
C LYS A 74 -21.91 7.66 -16.33
N SER A 75 -21.06 7.51 -15.30
CA SER A 75 -20.30 8.65 -14.77
C SER A 75 -18.93 8.85 -15.42
N GLU A 76 -18.35 7.82 -16.02
CA GLU A 76 -17.04 7.94 -16.70
C GLU A 76 -17.13 8.51 -18.12
N VAL A 77 -18.31 8.54 -18.75
CA VAL A 77 -18.47 9.03 -20.14
C VAL A 77 -18.68 10.55 -20.21
N MET A 78 -19.15 11.21 -19.13
CA MET A 78 -19.45 12.65 -19.16
C MET A 78 -18.26 13.58 -18.87
N GLU A 79 -17.13 13.08 -18.35
CA GLU A 79 -15.95 13.93 -18.07
C GLU A 79 -15.02 14.10 -19.30
N THR A 80 -15.29 13.44 -20.43
CA THR A 80 -14.45 13.52 -21.65
C THR A 80 -15.04 14.35 -22.80
N GLU A 81 -16.21 14.96 -22.63
CA GLU A 81 -16.81 15.84 -23.63
C GLU A 81 -17.10 17.22 -23.04
N GLU A 82 -16.06 18.06 -22.92
CA GLU A 82 -16.15 19.53 -22.94
C GLU A 82 -14.80 20.14 -23.34
#